data_AF-A0A2E1KIK2-F1
#
_entry.id   AF-A0A2E1KIK2-F1
#
_cell.length_a   1.000
_cell.length_b   1.000
_cell.length_c   1.000
_cell.angle_alpha   90.00
_cell.angle_beta   90.00
_cell.angle_gamma   90.00
#
_symmetry.space_group_name_H-M   'P 1'
#
loop_
_entity.id
_entity.type
_entity.pdbx_description
1 polymer ?
#
loop_
_entity_poly.entity_id
_entity_poly.type
_entity_poly.pdbx_seq_one_letter_code
_entity_poly.pdbx_strand_id
1 'polypeptide(L)'
;MNRGRWIGYLVAPITIGGALGALVGFLFRTFNDAGHGNDSEAPLVGGCIGATAGVLLPVVYSLLLKQPERTAGNAASRRTLYFLLIATAISVNTGRVFLVRSRDTYTPMLSANDRSRWCTIRALVDHGTYAIDAFVNERHPQKTNRRPWHTIDMVQHRGEDGRQHLYSSKPPLLPTLLAGPYWCLQTLTRATVAQHPFLVIRSLLIVFFVAPLILYFLLLAVMIEHYGTTHWGRVLVMACATWGTFLTTFSVTLNNHLPAAISVLIALVVILPVWRSNACPTWRFAVAGLFAAFAAANELPALSFLALFGAGLFLRARWQTCCAFLPAASLVAAGFFGTNYLAHGTWRPPYAHRGDGPVLTTLTEAFGNDPWGADLLPTARHRLAAVGRKISDGAQLLSTRQPRRRELYDPQSEQRFALVATAGGDIQIREWDHWYDYPDSYWQSSKRSLIDRGEPSHVIYALHVLIGHHGLISLTPIWLLACYGAWLWSGREQTTARRWFAALTITLTLVCLAFYVGRPLQDRNYGGVACGFRWMFWFTPLWLICLLPAADVMSRAAWRRWMTYLLLLVSIGSAGYGFFNPWQHPWLYALFWNGG
;
A
#
# COMPACT_ATOMS: atom_id res chain seq x y z
N MET A 1 -19.39 -25.72 17.44
CA MET A 1 -19.74 -25.69 16.00
C MET A 1 -18.57 -25.14 15.21
N ASN A 2 -18.05 -25.92 14.25
CA ASN A 2 -16.80 -25.71 13.49
C ASN A 2 -16.79 -24.40 12.67
N ARG A 3 -16.12 -23.34 13.16
CA ARG A 3 -15.89 -22.08 12.42
C ARG A 3 -14.69 -22.14 11.45
N GLY A 4 -13.93 -23.24 11.39
CA GLY A 4 -12.73 -23.38 10.54
C GLY A 4 -12.95 -23.69 9.05
N ARG A 5 -14.20 -23.87 8.59
CA ARG A 5 -14.49 -24.25 7.18
C ARG A 5 -14.68 -23.08 6.22
N TRP A 6 -14.96 -21.86 6.70
CA TRP A 6 -15.31 -20.73 5.82
C TRP A 6 -14.10 -20.14 5.05
N ILE A 7 -12.89 -20.23 5.59
CA ILE A 7 -11.67 -19.72 4.93
C ILE A 7 -11.36 -20.52 3.66
N GLY A 8 -11.66 -21.83 3.64
CA GLY A 8 -11.44 -22.69 2.47
C GLY A 8 -12.38 -22.41 1.29
N TYR A 9 -13.56 -21.82 1.53
CA TYR A 9 -14.53 -21.53 0.45
C TYR A 9 -14.41 -20.11 -0.11
N LEU A 10 -13.85 -19.15 0.65
CA LEU A 10 -13.56 -17.79 0.18
C LEU A 10 -12.22 -17.67 -0.57
N VAL A 11 -11.34 -18.65 -0.43
CA VAL A 11 -10.02 -18.69 -1.10
C VAL A 11 -9.99 -19.88 -2.06
N ALA A 12 -10.73 -19.79 -3.17
CA ALA A 12 -10.38 -20.59 -4.34
C ALA A 12 -8.97 -20.17 -4.79
N PRO A 13 -7.99 -21.08 -4.86
CA PRO A 13 -6.60 -20.71 -5.07
C PRO A 13 -6.40 -20.33 -6.54
N ILE A 14 -6.52 -19.03 -6.85
CA ILE A 14 -5.82 -18.47 -8.00
C ILE A 14 -4.34 -18.45 -7.60
N THR A 15 -3.64 -19.56 -7.79
CA THR A 15 -2.21 -19.69 -7.48
C THR A 15 -1.39 -18.80 -8.41
N ILE A 16 -1.22 -17.53 -8.01
CA ILE A 16 -0.26 -16.58 -8.59
C ILE A 16 1.15 -17.20 -8.63
N GLY A 17 1.50 -18.07 -7.67
CA GLY A 17 2.76 -18.81 -7.64
C GLY A 17 2.96 -19.82 -8.77
N GLY A 18 1.90 -20.49 -9.23
CA GLY A 18 1.96 -21.41 -10.38
C GLY A 18 2.15 -20.67 -11.71
N ALA A 19 1.47 -19.52 -11.85
CA ALA A 19 1.64 -18.62 -12.99
C ALA A 19 3.06 -18.03 -13.06
N LEU A 20 3.67 -17.73 -11.91
CA LEU A 20 5.02 -17.19 -11.85
C LEU A 20 6.12 -18.25 -12.08
N GLY A 21 5.95 -19.47 -11.56
CA GLY A 21 6.86 -20.58 -11.82
C GLY A 21 6.86 -21.00 -13.28
N ALA A 22 5.69 -21.05 -13.92
CA ALA A 22 5.56 -21.26 -15.36
C ALA A 22 6.17 -20.11 -16.18
N LEU A 23 6.01 -18.86 -15.75
CA LEU A 23 6.63 -17.69 -16.39
C LEU A 23 8.17 -17.76 -16.32
N VAL A 24 8.75 -18.07 -15.16
CA VAL A 24 10.21 -18.17 -14.99
C VAL A 24 10.79 -19.36 -15.76
N GLY A 25 10.15 -20.54 -15.70
CA GLY A 25 10.59 -21.73 -16.44
C GLY A 25 10.48 -21.60 -17.96
N PHE A 26 9.42 -20.94 -18.45
CA PHE A 26 9.27 -20.63 -19.87
C PHE A 26 10.28 -19.59 -20.36
N LEU A 27 10.51 -18.52 -19.58
CA LEU A 27 11.56 -17.54 -19.90
C LEU A 27 12.94 -18.23 -19.99
N PHE A 28 13.27 -19.12 -19.05
CA PHE A 28 14.54 -19.85 -19.07
C PHE A 28 14.72 -20.77 -20.29
N ARG A 29 13.66 -21.48 -20.72
CA ARG A 29 13.70 -22.30 -21.96
C ARG A 29 13.79 -21.43 -23.22
N THR A 30 13.02 -20.35 -23.28
CA THR A 30 13.03 -19.44 -24.45
C THR A 30 14.36 -18.69 -24.60
N PHE A 31 15.06 -18.41 -23.49
CA PHE A 31 16.43 -17.87 -23.52
C PHE A 31 17.46 -18.89 -24.04
N ASN A 32 17.25 -20.19 -23.81
CA ASN A 32 18.13 -21.26 -24.31
C ASN A 32 17.85 -21.62 -25.78
N ASP A 33 16.58 -21.65 -26.17
CA ASP A 33 16.15 -22.05 -27.53
C ASP A 33 16.37 -20.93 -28.57
N ALA A 34 16.62 -19.69 -28.14
CA ALA A 34 17.02 -18.58 -29.02
C ALA A 34 18.41 -18.75 -29.66
N GLY A 35 19.13 -19.84 -29.35
CA GLY A 35 20.38 -20.25 -30.01
C GLY A 35 20.19 -21.24 -31.16
N HIS A 36 19.06 -21.94 -31.27
CA HIS A 36 18.86 -23.01 -32.26
C HIS A 36 17.49 -22.87 -32.92
N GLY A 37 17.50 -22.39 -34.17
CA GLY A 37 16.31 -22.28 -34.99
C GLY A 37 15.78 -23.67 -35.35
N ASN A 38 14.63 -24.04 -34.80
CA ASN A 38 13.78 -25.03 -35.43
C ASN A 38 12.31 -24.73 -35.12
N ASP A 39 11.57 -24.40 -36.17
CA ASP A 39 10.13 -24.10 -36.14
C ASP A 39 9.34 -25.41 -36.19
N SER A 40 8.65 -25.75 -35.09
CA SER A 40 7.53 -26.69 -35.16
C SER A 40 6.48 -26.33 -34.10
N GLU A 41 5.31 -25.88 -34.56
CA GLU A 41 4.12 -25.60 -33.74
C GLU A 41 3.44 -26.91 -33.32
N ALA A 42 3.07 -27.03 -32.04
CA ALA A 42 2.13 -28.03 -31.55
C ALA A 42 1.08 -27.38 -30.61
N PRO A 43 -0.20 -27.80 -30.65
CA PRO A 43 -1.28 -27.09 -29.96
C PRO A 43 -1.43 -27.54 -28.50
N LEU A 44 -1.59 -26.60 -27.57
CA LEU A 44 -1.93 -26.86 -26.17
C LEU A 44 -3.42 -26.63 -25.91
N VAL A 45 -4.14 -27.72 -25.71
CA VAL A 45 -5.49 -27.78 -25.10
C VAL A 45 -5.32 -27.98 -23.59
N GLY A 46 -5.94 -27.15 -22.75
CA GLY A 46 -5.92 -27.32 -21.29
C GLY A 46 -6.58 -26.18 -20.50
N GLY A 47 -7.74 -26.44 -19.91
CA GLY A 47 -8.68 -25.50 -19.30
C GLY A 47 -8.21 -24.69 -18.07
N CYS A 48 -8.77 -23.48 -17.99
CA CYS A 48 -9.21 -22.72 -16.80
C CYS A 48 -8.25 -22.32 -15.66
N ILE A 49 -6.94 -22.59 -15.71
CA ILE A 49 -5.96 -21.98 -14.76
C ILE A 49 -5.01 -20.96 -15.44
N GLY A 50 -5.14 -20.77 -16.76
CA GLY A 50 -4.15 -20.03 -17.58
C GLY A 50 -4.47 -18.60 -18.01
N ALA A 51 -5.56 -17.96 -17.56
CA ALA A 51 -6.04 -16.73 -18.21
C ALA A 51 -5.17 -15.46 -17.99
N THR A 52 -4.43 -15.34 -16.89
CA THR A 52 -3.54 -14.18 -16.63
C THR A 52 -2.13 -14.39 -17.17
N ALA A 53 -1.58 -15.61 -17.04
CA ALA A 53 -0.26 -15.95 -17.61
C ALA A 53 -0.33 -16.07 -19.14
N GLY A 54 -1.36 -16.71 -19.68
CA GLY A 54 -1.53 -16.96 -21.13
C GLY A 54 -1.79 -15.72 -21.98
N VAL A 55 -2.06 -14.56 -21.38
CA VAL A 55 -2.35 -13.31 -22.10
C VAL A 55 -1.23 -12.27 -21.94
N LEU A 56 -0.51 -12.26 -20.81
CA LEU A 56 0.63 -11.38 -20.60
C LEU A 56 1.91 -11.92 -21.28
N LEU A 57 2.11 -13.24 -21.31
CA LEU A 57 3.28 -13.86 -21.96
C LEU A 57 3.37 -13.55 -23.46
N PRO A 58 2.33 -13.71 -24.28
CA PRO A 58 2.42 -13.45 -25.72
C PRO A 58 2.67 -11.96 -26.03
N VAL A 59 2.22 -11.05 -25.17
CA VAL A 59 2.45 -9.60 -25.29
C VAL A 59 3.90 -9.26 -24.97
N VAL A 60 4.46 -9.83 -23.88
CA VAL A 60 5.89 -9.67 -23.54
C VAL A 60 6.77 -10.32 -24.61
N TYR A 61 6.41 -11.51 -25.10
CA TYR A 61 7.11 -12.25 -26.15
C TYR A 61 7.11 -11.49 -27.50
N SER A 62 5.94 -11.05 -27.98
CA SER A 62 5.81 -10.34 -29.25
C SER A 62 6.48 -8.96 -29.25
N LEU A 63 6.47 -8.25 -28.11
CA LEU A 63 7.10 -6.93 -27.99
C LEU A 63 8.61 -7.01 -27.77
N LEU A 64 9.10 -8.04 -27.07
CA LEU A 64 10.52 -8.20 -26.87
C LEU A 64 11.20 -8.80 -28.10
N LEU A 65 10.58 -9.66 -28.90
CA LEU A 65 11.29 -10.40 -29.97
C LEU A 65 11.00 -9.93 -31.40
N LYS A 66 9.87 -9.26 -31.68
CA LYS A 66 9.48 -8.84 -33.05
C LYS A 66 9.68 -7.34 -33.26
N GLN A 67 10.87 -6.92 -33.71
CA GLN A 67 11.12 -5.58 -34.27
C GLN A 67 11.95 -5.71 -35.57
N PRO A 68 11.64 -4.95 -36.65
CA PRO A 68 12.32 -5.08 -37.93
C PRO A 68 13.79 -4.65 -37.90
N GLU A 69 14.62 -5.37 -38.66
CA GLU A 69 16.06 -5.58 -38.51
C GLU A 69 17.03 -4.41 -38.73
N ARG A 70 16.61 -3.15 -38.90
CA ARG A 70 17.56 -2.08 -39.28
C ARG A 70 18.43 -1.50 -38.14
N THR A 71 18.29 -1.95 -36.89
CA THR A 71 19.10 -1.50 -35.73
C THR A 71 19.45 -2.63 -34.74
N ALA A 72 19.68 -3.85 -35.24
CA ALA A 72 19.83 -5.07 -34.43
C ALA A 72 20.86 -4.96 -33.27
N GLY A 73 22.02 -4.30 -33.50
CA GLY A 73 23.08 -4.19 -32.48
C GLY A 73 22.68 -3.42 -31.21
N ASN A 74 21.96 -2.30 -31.36
CA ASN A 74 21.51 -1.49 -30.22
C ASN A 74 20.30 -2.08 -29.49
N ALA A 75 19.52 -2.93 -30.17
CA ALA A 75 18.40 -3.65 -29.55
C ALA A 75 18.90 -4.83 -28.71
N ALA A 76 19.82 -5.63 -29.24
CA ALA A 76 20.44 -6.73 -28.51
C ALA A 76 21.17 -6.23 -27.25
N SER A 77 22.01 -5.20 -27.38
CA SER A 77 22.71 -4.61 -26.22
C SER A 77 21.76 -4.06 -25.16
N ARG A 78 20.64 -3.45 -25.58
CA ARG A 78 19.64 -2.92 -24.64
C ARG A 78 18.91 -4.02 -23.87
N ARG A 79 18.53 -5.10 -24.54
CA ARG A 79 17.92 -6.27 -23.87
C ARG A 79 18.87 -6.85 -22.83
N THR A 80 20.16 -6.95 -23.15
CA THR A 80 21.20 -7.36 -22.20
C THR A 80 21.29 -6.40 -21.02
N LEU A 81 21.31 -5.09 -21.26
CA LEU A 81 21.34 -4.08 -20.19
C LEU A 81 20.09 -4.15 -19.30
N TYR A 82 18.90 -4.34 -19.87
CA TYR A 82 17.67 -4.56 -19.10
C TYR A 82 17.75 -5.81 -18.25
N PHE A 83 18.19 -6.92 -18.84
CA PHE A 83 18.38 -8.16 -18.11
C PHE A 83 19.34 -7.96 -16.94
N LEU A 84 20.50 -7.32 -17.15
CA LEU A 84 21.47 -7.06 -16.09
C LEU A 84 20.90 -6.15 -15.00
N LEU A 85 20.21 -5.07 -15.36
CA LEU A 85 19.57 -4.16 -14.39
C LEU A 85 18.49 -4.87 -13.56
N ILE A 86 17.64 -5.67 -14.21
CA ILE A 86 16.58 -6.44 -13.55
C ILE A 86 17.20 -7.52 -12.67
N ALA A 87 18.12 -8.31 -13.20
CA ALA A 87 18.77 -9.42 -12.49
C ALA A 87 19.53 -8.92 -11.26
N THR A 88 20.29 -7.83 -11.39
CA THR A 88 21.01 -7.24 -10.25
C THR A 88 20.03 -6.70 -9.20
N ALA A 89 19.00 -5.96 -9.60
CA ALA A 89 18.00 -5.45 -8.66
C ALA A 89 17.28 -6.60 -7.93
N ILE A 90 16.84 -7.64 -8.63
CA ILE A 90 16.11 -8.77 -8.04
C ILE A 90 17.01 -9.61 -7.15
N SER A 91 18.24 -9.92 -7.58
CA SER A 91 19.21 -10.66 -6.77
C SER A 91 19.53 -9.93 -5.48
N VAL A 92 19.74 -8.62 -5.57
CA VAL A 92 20.00 -7.78 -4.40
C VAL A 92 18.79 -7.70 -3.48
N ASN A 93 17.58 -7.50 -3.99
CA ASN A 93 16.37 -7.48 -3.17
C ASN A 93 16.11 -8.83 -2.50
N THR A 94 16.37 -9.94 -3.19
CA THR A 94 16.29 -11.29 -2.64
C THR A 94 17.28 -11.47 -1.49
N GLY A 95 18.55 -11.08 -1.69
CA GLY A 95 19.57 -11.09 -0.65
C GLY A 95 19.18 -10.24 0.57
N ARG A 96 18.58 -9.06 0.35
CA ARG A 96 18.08 -8.22 1.44
C ARG A 96 16.97 -8.90 2.23
N VAL A 97 16.02 -9.59 1.57
CA VAL A 97 14.98 -10.36 2.28
C VAL A 97 15.62 -11.45 3.15
N PHE A 98 16.65 -12.14 2.65
CA PHE A 98 17.37 -13.14 3.46
C PHE A 98 18.11 -12.54 4.67
N LEU A 99 18.55 -11.29 4.59
CA LEU A 99 19.28 -10.61 5.67
C LEU A 99 18.38 -9.83 6.64
N VAL A 100 17.11 -9.60 6.30
CA VAL A 100 16.21 -8.73 7.07
C VAL A 100 15.95 -9.30 8.46
N ARG A 101 16.11 -8.45 9.48
CA ARG A 101 15.91 -8.77 10.90
C ARG A 101 15.52 -7.51 11.68
N SER A 102 14.59 -7.67 12.60
CA SER A 102 14.19 -6.64 13.57
C SER A 102 15.33 -6.33 14.54
N ARG A 103 15.22 -5.20 15.25
CA ARG A 103 16.18 -4.80 16.30
C ARG A 103 16.31 -5.81 17.44
N ASP A 104 15.22 -6.52 17.76
CA ASP A 104 15.24 -7.58 18.77
C ASP A 104 15.75 -8.93 18.24
N THR A 105 16.03 -9.01 16.93
CA THR A 105 16.49 -10.19 16.17
C THR A 105 15.55 -11.38 16.18
N TYR A 106 14.28 -11.18 16.57
CA TYR A 106 13.31 -12.27 16.72
C TYR A 106 12.47 -12.48 15.46
N THR A 107 12.17 -11.42 14.72
CA THR A 107 11.37 -11.50 13.49
C THR A 107 12.03 -10.73 12.35
N PRO A 108 11.67 -11.00 11.09
CA PRO A 108 12.03 -10.16 9.96
C PRO A 108 11.13 -8.90 9.80
N MET A 109 10.37 -8.49 10.82
CA MET A 109 9.42 -7.37 10.71
C MET A 109 10.04 -6.04 11.12
N LEU A 110 9.99 -5.06 10.23
CA LEU A 110 10.83 -3.86 10.35
C LEU A 110 10.13 -2.65 11.02
N SER A 111 8.80 -2.64 11.09
CA SER A 111 8.04 -1.55 11.72
C SER A 111 6.73 -2.01 12.34
N ALA A 112 6.07 -1.12 13.09
CA ALA A 112 4.71 -1.35 13.56
C ALA A 112 3.72 -1.50 12.38
N ASN A 113 3.95 -0.77 11.29
CA ASN A 113 3.12 -0.82 10.09
C ASN A 113 3.15 -2.20 9.41
N ASP A 114 4.34 -2.76 9.29
CA ASP A 114 4.63 -4.11 8.81
C ASP A 114 4.06 -5.16 9.78
N ARG A 115 4.40 -5.07 11.07
CA ARG A 115 3.92 -5.96 12.13
C ARG A 115 2.40 -6.07 12.18
N SER A 116 1.67 -4.96 12.07
CA SER A 116 0.21 -4.93 12.16
C SER A 116 -0.47 -5.80 11.09
N ARG A 117 0.07 -5.80 9.86
CA ARG A 117 -0.41 -6.67 8.78
C ARG A 117 -0.09 -8.14 9.04
N TRP A 118 1.12 -8.43 9.54
CA TRP A 118 1.48 -9.79 9.95
C TRP A 118 0.64 -10.31 11.11
N CYS A 119 0.23 -9.44 12.04
CA CYS A 119 -0.68 -9.82 13.11
C CYS A 119 -2.03 -10.28 12.54
N THR A 120 -2.56 -9.60 11.52
CA THR A 120 -3.79 -10.04 10.85
C THR A 120 -3.61 -11.41 10.18
N ILE A 121 -2.49 -11.61 9.48
CA ILE A 121 -2.16 -12.90 8.83
C ILE A 121 -2.07 -14.03 9.88
N ARG A 122 -1.35 -13.80 10.99
CA ARG A 122 -1.21 -14.77 12.09
C ARG A 122 -2.56 -15.06 12.74
N ALA A 123 -3.36 -14.03 13.04
CA ALA A 123 -4.66 -14.19 13.67
C ALA A 123 -5.62 -15.04 12.81
N LEU A 124 -5.66 -14.80 11.50
CA LEU A 124 -6.54 -15.54 10.60
C LEU A 124 -6.16 -17.02 10.50
N VAL A 125 -4.88 -17.33 10.36
CA VAL A 125 -4.41 -18.70 10.11
C VAL A 125 -4.25 -19.50 11.41
N ASP A 126 -3.66 -18.91 12.45
CA ASP A 126 -3.36 -19.62 13.69
C ASP A 126 -4.54 -19.62 14.67
N HIS A 127 -5.43 -18.62 14.59
CA HIS A 127 -6.53 -18.43 15.56
C HIS A 127 -7.93 -18.35 14.94
N GLY A 128 -8.06 -18.29 13.60
CA GLY A 128 -9.35 -18.24 12.93
C GLY A 128 -10.16 -16.96 13.23
N THR A 129 -9.49 -15.85 13.53
CA THR A 129 -10.11 -14.56 13.88
C THR A 129 -9.32 -13.38 13.31
N TYR A 130 -9.92 -12.19 13.27
CA TYR A 130 -9.21 -10.93 13.01
C TYR A 130 -8.65 -10.29 14.28
N ALA A 131 -9.10 -10.71 15.46
CA ALA A 131 -8.61 -10.19 16.74
C ALA A 131 -7.17 -10.67 17.01
N ILE A 132 -6.32 -9.78 17.54
CA ILE A 132 -4.89 -10.02 17.73
C ILE A 132 -4.48 -10.14 19.20
N ASP A 133 -5.45 -10.11 20.12
CA ASP A 133 -5.23 -10.08 21.57
C ASP A 133 -4.37 -11.23 22.09
N ALA A 134 -4.57 -12.41 21.50
CA ALA A 134 -3.94 -13.64 21.95
C ALA A 134 -2.40 -13.58 21.97
N PHE A 135 -1.80 -12.73 21.11
CA PHE A 135 -0.35 -12.72 20.93
C PHE A 135 0.29 -11.33 20.82
N VAL A 136 -0.46 -10.25 20.62
CA VAL A 136 0.14 -8.91 20.39
C VAL A 136 0.98 -8.44 21.58
N ASN A 137 0.67 -8.92 22.79
CA ASN A 137 1.40 -8.63 24.02
C ASN A 137 2.37 -9.74 24.46
N GLU A 138 2.55 -10.81 23.68
CA GLU A 138 3.54 -11.85 23.94
C GLU A 138 4.94 -11.24 24.12
N ARG A 139 5.63 -11.68 25.19
CA ARG A 139 6.99 -11.27 25.48
C ARG A 139 7.98 -12.17 24.76
N HIS A 140 9.09 -11.59 24.33
CA HIS A 140 10.19 -12.36 23.76
C HIS A 140 10.73 -13.34 24.82
N PRO A 141 10.98 -14.62 24.47
CA PRO A 141 11.37 -15.63 25.46
C PRO A 141 12.67 -15.29 26.22
N GLN A 142 13.68 -14.79 25.52
CA GLN A 142 14.97 -14.38 26.11
C GLN A 142 15.04 -12.90 26.50
N LYS A 143 14.42 -12.00 25.73
CA LYS A 143 14.46 -10.53 25.96
C LYS A 143 13.10 -10.05 26.46
N THR A 144 12.71 -10.42 27.68
CA THR A 144 11.34 -10.24 28.23
C THR A 144 10.83 -8.79 28.24
N ASN A 145 11.73 -7.79 28.13
CA ASN A 145 11.38 -6.38 27.93
C ASN A 145 10.92 -6.03 26.50
N ARG A 146 10.96 -6.97 25.56
CA ARG A 146 10.52 -6.83 24.17
C ARG A 146 9.24 -7.61 23.93
N ARG A 147 8.40 -7.04 23.06
CA ARG A 147 7.16 -7.65 22.57
C ARG A 147 7.24 -7.76 21.03
N PRO A 148 7.66 -8.90 20.47
CA PRO A 148 7.97 -9.00 19.04
C PRO A 148 6.77 -8.75 18.13
N TRP A 149 5.56 -9.03 18.61
CA TRP A 149 4.30 -8.85 17.87
C TRP A 149 3.61 -7.52 18.14
N HIS A 150 4.09 -6.75 19.13
CA HIS A 150 3.46 -5.49 19.49
C HIS A 150 3.56 -4.46 18.36
N THR A 151 2.43 -3.84 18.05
CA THR A 151 2.32 -2.77 17.07
C THR A 151 1.56 -1.58 17.64
N ILE A 152 1.98 -0.36 17.32
CA ILE A 152 1.16 0.83 17.62
C ILE A 152 -0.01 0.99 16.64
N ASP A 153 0.04 0.28 15.51
CA ASP A 153 -0.96 0.36 14.44
C ASP A 153 -2.14 -0.59 14.70
N MET A 154 -2.76 -0.47 15.87
CA MET A 154 -3.92 -1.25 16.28
C MET A 154 -5.01 -0.37 16.91
N VAL A 155 -6.23 -0.88 16.87
CA VAL A 155 -7.46 -0.27 17.40
C VAL A 155 -8.14 -1.25 18.36
N GLN A 156 -8.95 -0.75 19.29
CA GLN A 156 -9.77 -1.57 20.17
C GLN A 156 -11.25 -1.25 19.96
N HIS A 157 -12.05 -2.29 19.74
CA HIS A 157 -13.51 -2.17 19.76
C HIS A 157 -14.14 -3.50 20.16
N ARG A 158 -15.45 -3.45 20.40
CA ARG A 158 -16.23 -4.62 20.80
C ARG A 158 -16.41 -5.59 19.64
N GLY A 159 -16.16 -6.87 19.85
CA GLY A 159 -16.38 -7.95 18.89
C GLY A 159 -17.81 -8.53 18.96
N GLU A 160 -18.08 -9.55 18.14
CA GLU A 160 -19.38 -10.26 18.11
C GLU A 160 -19.71 -10.96 19.43
N ASP A 161 -18.69 -11.34 20.20
CA ASP A 161 -18.84 -11.97 21.52
C ASP A 161 -19.19 -10.97 22.63
N GLY A 162 -19.30 -9.68 22.30
CA GLY A 162 -19.61 -8.62 23.25
C GLY A 162 -18.42 -8.20 24.11
N ARG A 163 -17.18 -8.57 23.75
CA ARG A 163 -15.97 -8.20 24.49
C ARG A 163 -15.09 -7.25 23.69
N GLN A 164 -14.23 -6.48 24.37
CA GLN A 164 -13.26 -5.61 23.72
C GLN A 164 -12.08 -6.41 23.19
N HIS A 165 -11.80 -6.24 21.90
CA HIS A 165 -10.72 -6.91 21.21
C HIS A 165 -9.81 -5.90 20.51
N LEU A 166 -8.52 -6.22 20.45
CA LEU A 166 -7.54 -5.49 19.64
C LEU A 166 -7.54 -6.03 18.22
N TYR A 167 -7.48 -5.12 17.27
CA TYR A 167 -7.41 -5.43 15.84
C TYR A 167 -6.33 -4.58 15.16
N SER A 168 -5.80 -5.08 14.05
CA SER A 168 -4.99 -4.26 13.14
C SER A 168 -5.79 -3.04 12.67
N SER A 169 -5.13 -1.87 12.65
CA SER A 169 -5.72 -0.64 12.08
C SER A 169 -5.64 -0.57 10.54
N LYS A 170 -4.96 -1.54 9.90
CA LYS A 170 -4.76 -1.55 8.44
C LYS A 170 -5.92 -2.23 7.73
N PRO A 171 -6.27 -1.80 6.50
CA PRO A 171 -7.28 -2.49 5.70
C PRO A 171 -7.01 -3.99 5.59
N PRO A 172 -8.00 -4.85 5.88
CA PRO A 172 -7.78 -6.29 6.03
C PRO A 172 -7.66 -7.05 4.70
N LEU A 173 -8.04 -6.48 3.56
CA LEU A 173 -8.04 -7.19 2.28
C LEU A 173 -6.67 -7.79 1.93
N LEU A 174 -5.61 -6.98 1.89
CA LEU A 174 -4.27 -7.48 1.53
C LEU A 174 -3.76 -8.54 2.52
N PRO A 175 -3.79 -8.32 3.86
CA PRO A 175 -3.45 -9.37 4.82
C PRO A 175 -4.31 -10.64 4.68
N THR A 176 -5.60 -10.52 4.38
CA THR A 176 -6.50 -11.68 4.17
C THR A 176 -6.09 -12.48 2.94
N LEU A 177 -5.75 -11.81 1.83
CA LEU A 177 -5.23 -12.48 0.65
C LEU A 177 -3.89 -13.21 0.91
N LEU A 178 -3.04 -12.65 1.77
CA LEU A 178 -1.76 -13.27 2.15
C LEU A 178 -1.89 -14.35 3.23
N ALA A 179 -3.00 -14.40 3.97
CA ALA A 179 -3.31 -15.49 4.90
C ALA A 179 -3.48 -16.82 4.16
N GLY A 180 -4.05 -16.83 2.94
CA GLY A 180 -4.18 -18.05 2.13
C GLY A 180 -2.83 -18.72 1.82
N PRO A 181 -1.86 -18.02 1.21
CA PRO A 181 -0.52 -18.55 0.98
C PRO A 181 0.22 -18.94 2.27
N TYR A 182 0.04 -18.21 3.37
CA TYR A 182 0.59 -18.63 4.67
C TYR A 182 -0.03 -19.95 5.13
N TRP A 183 -1.35 -20.10 5.05
CA TRP A 183 -2.05 -21.33 5.37
C TRP A 183 -1.58 -22.52 4.51
N CYS A 184 -1.38 -22.32 3.21
CA CYS A 184 -0.79 -23.34 2.33
C CYS A 184 0.61 -23.75 2.80
N LEU A 185 1.48 -22.76 3.07
CA LEU A 185 2.84 -23.02 3.55
C LEU A 185 2.84 -23.78 4.88
N GLN A 186 2.00 -23.36 5.83
CA GLN A 186 1.84 -24.01 7.12
C GLN A 186 1.30 -25.43 6.98
N THR A 187 0.33 -25.66 6.09
CA THR A 187 -0.25 -26.99 5.86
C THR A 187 0.78 -27.95 5.27
N LEU A 188 1.59 -27.48 4.32
CA LEU A 188 2.59 -28.29 3.62
C LEU A 188 3.85 -28.56 4.45
N THR A 189 4.31 -27.58 5.24
CA THR A 189 5.61 -27.65 5.93
C THR A 189 5.50 -27.79 7.44
N ARG A 190 4.30 -27.58 8.01
CA ARG A 190 4.04 -27.39 9.44
C ARG A 190 4.75 -26.18 10.07
N ALA A 191 5.48 -25.38 9.29
CA ALA A 191 6.14 -24.17 9.77
C ALA A 191 5.10 -23.08 10.04
N THR A 192 5.04 -22.62 11.29
CA THR A 192 4.19 -21.49 11.70
C THR A 192 4.98 -20.20 11.74
N VAL A 193 4.31 -19.06 11.56
CA VAL A 193 4.94 -17.74 11.69
C VAL A 193 5.40 -17.47 13.13
N ALA A 194 4.75 -18.10 14.11
CA ALA A 194 5.12 -18.01 15.52
C ALA A 194 6.45 -18.73 15.82
N GLN A 195 6.62 -19.96 15.31
CA GLN A 195 7.80 -20.79 15.60
C GLN A 195 8.96 -20.54 14.64
N HIS A 196 8.66 -20.29 13.36
CA HIS A 196 9.65 -20.10 12.30
C HIS A 196 9.44 -18.76 11.55
N PRO A 197 9.43 -17.61 12.26
CA PRO A 197 9.09 -16.31 11.67
C PRO A 197 9.98 -15.96 10.47
N PHE A 198 11.28 -16.24 10.54
CA PHE A 198 12.20 -15.96 9.45
C PHE A 198 11.90 -16.78 8.19
N LEU A 199 11.67 -18.09 8.32
CA LEU A 199 11.38 -18.95 7.17
C LEU A 199 10.08 -18.51 6.51
N VAL A 200 9.01 -18.38 7.29
CA VAL A 200 7.66 -18.09 6.78
C VAL A 200 7.60 -16.71 6.14
N ILE A 201 8.01 -15.65 6.85
CA ILE A 201 7.86 -14.28 6.37
C ILE A 201 8.77 -14.02 5.17
N ARG A 202 10.02 -14.48 5.20
CA ARG A 202 10.95 -14.28 4.07
C ARG A 202 10.47 -15.01 2.82
N SER A 203 9.93 -16.22 2.96
CA SER A 203 9.35 -16.96 1.83
C SER A 203 8.19 -16.19 1.20
N LEU A 204 7.28 -15.67 2.04
CA LEU A 204 6.14 -14.89 1.56
C LEU A 204 6.57 -13.55 0.93
N LEU A 205 7.57 -12.86 1.49
CA LEU A 205 8.12 -11.64 0.89
C LEU A 205 8.79 -11.90 -0.46
N ILE A 206 9.54 -13.00 -0.60
CA ILE A 206 10.13 -13.39 -1.89
C ILE A 206 9.02 -13.60 -2.92
N VAL A 207 8.01 -14.39 -2.59
CA VAL A 207 6.95 -14.77 -3.54
C VAL A 207 5.99 -13.62 -3.88
N PHE A 208 5.62 -12.78 -2.90
CA PHE A 208 4.57 -11.78 -3.07
C PHE A 208 5.06 -10.32 -3.15
N PHE A 209 6.36 -10.07 -2.94
CA PHE A 209 6.94 -8.73 -3.08
C PHE A 209 8.09 -8.72 -4.09
N VAL A 210 9.10 -9.60 -3.93
CA VAL A 210 10.25 -9.62 -4.84
C VAL A 210 9.88 -10.18 -6.21
N ALA A 211 9.14 -11.27 -6.27
CA ALA A 211 8.80 -11.88 -7.55
C ALA A 211 7.83 -11.02 -8.40
N PRO A 212 6.83 -10.33 -7.82
CA PRO A 212 6.04 -9.34 -8.55
C PRO A 212 6.83 -8.11 -9.02
N LEU A 213 7.98 -7.79 -8.41
CA LEU A 213 8.88 -6.76 -8.95
C LEU A 213 9.49 -7.18 -10.30
N ILE A 214 9.70 -8.48 -10.55
CA ILE A 214 10.12 -8.97 -11.86
C ILE A 214 9.06 -8.60 -12.90
N LEU A 215 7.80 -8.92 -12.59
CA LEU A 215 6.67 -8.57 -13.46
C LEU A 215 6.59 -7.05 -13.67
N TYR A 216 6.72 -6.26 -12.60
CA TYR A 216 6.76 -4.80 -12.69
C TYR A 216 7.82 -4.31 -13.69
N PHE A 217 9.05 -4.80 -13.58
CA PHE A 217 10.14 -4.39 -14.45
C PHE A 217 9.94 -4.82 -15.91
N LEU A 218 9.44 -6.04 -16.15
CA LEU A 218 9.15 -6.51 -17.50
C LEU A 218 8.02 -5.70 -18.16
N LEU A 219 6.96 -5.40 -17.42
CA LEU A 219 5.86 -4.55 -17.89
C LEU A 219 6.30 -3.09 -18.11
N LEU A 220 7.20 -2.60 -17.27
CA LEU A 220 7.76 -1.27 -17.45
C LEU A 220 8.66 -1.22 -18.69
N ALA A 221 9.48 -2.25 -18.92
CA ALA A 221 10.29 -2.36 -20.12
C ALA A 221 9.42 -2.30 -21.39
N VAL A 222 8.24 -2.94 -21.39
CA VAL A 222 7.25 -2.80 -22.47
C VAL A 222 6.84 -1.34 -22.69
N MET A 223 6.56 -0.60 -21.62
CA MET A 223 6.20 0.83 -21.72
C MET A 223 7.38 1.67 -22.22
N ILE A 224 8.59 1.39 -21.73
CA ILE A 224 9.81 2.09 -22.11
C ILE A 224 10.15 1.87 -23.59
N GLU A 225 10.12 0.62 -24.05
CA GLU A 225 10.36 0.29 -25.46
C GLU A 225 9.38 1.01 -26.37
N HIS A 226 8.12 1.10 -25.93
CA HIS A 226 7.10 1.76 -26.71
C HIS A 226 7.26 3.29 -26.78
N TYR A 227 7.44 3.95 -25.63
CA TYR A 227 7.36 5.40 -25.54
C TYR A 227 8.71 6.10 -25.65
N GLY A 228 9.80 5.45 -25.25
CA GLY A 228 11.15 5.97 -25.43
C GLY A 228 11.52 5.96 -26.91
N THR A 229 12.35 6.90 -27.32
CA THR A 229 12.81 7.02 -28.72
C THR A 229 14.31 6.80 -28.84
N THR A 230 15.08 7.08 -27.80
CA THR A 230 16.54 6.92 -27.80
C THR A 230 16.97 5.66 -27.05
N HIS A 231 18.10 5.04 -27.45
CA HIS A 231 18.67 3.92 -26.70
C HIS A 231 19.06 4.35 -25.27
N TRP A 232 19.70 5.51 -25.15
CA TRP A 232 20.16 6.06 -23.87
C TRP A 232 19.00 6.34 -22.90
N GLY A 233 17.94 7.02 -23.35
CA GLY A 233 16.81 7.36 -22.49
C GLY A 233 16.06 6.12 -21.99
N ARG A 234 15.93 5.11 -22.84
CA ARG A 234 15.35 3.81 -22.50
C ARG A 234 16.14 3.07 -21.41
N VAL A 235 17.47 3.04 -21.50
CA VAL A 235 18.33 2.44 -20.47
C VAL A 235 18.29 3.25 -19.18
N LEU A 236 18.33 4.59 -19.27
CA LEU A 236 18.24 5.47 -18.12
C LEU A 236 16.96 5.25 -17.31
N VAL A 237 15.79 5.21 -17.95
CA VAL A 237 14.51 5.01 -17.23
C VAL A 237 14.47 3.64 -16.56
N MET A 238 15.00 2.61 -17.20
CA MET A 238 15.10 1.28 -16.58
C MET A 238 16.04 1.30 -15.36
N ALA A 239 17.19 1.96 -15.46
CA ALA A 239 18.12 2.12 -14.34
C ALA A 239 17.51 2.92 -13.18
N CYS A 240 16.74 3.96 -13.50
CA CYS A 240 15.97 4.72 -12.52
C CYS A 240 14.95 3.82 -11.81
N ALA A 241 14.19 3.01 -12.55
CA ALA A 241 13.20 2.11 -11.97
C ALA A 241 13.81 1.08 -11.01
N THR A 242 14.98 0.52 -11.36
CA THR A 242 15.63 -0.51 -10.55
C THR A 242 16.35 0.05 -9.31
N TRP A 243 16.97 1.24 -9.44
CA TRP A 243 17.91 1.75 -8.43
C TRP A 243 17.58 3.15 -7.91
N GLY A 244 16.95 4.00 -8.71
CA GLY A 244 16.70 5.41 -8.40
C GLY A 244 15.37 5.69 -7.71
N THR A 245 14.57 4.69 -7.39
CA THR A 245 13.26 4.88 -6.73
C THR A 245 13.18 4.07 -5.43
N PHE A 246 12.33 4.53 -4.51
CA PHE A 246 12.11 3.85 -3.22
C PHE A 246 11.27 2.57 -3.33
N LEU A 247 10.74 2.24 -4.50
CA LEU A 247 9.84 1.10 -4.66
C LEU A 247 10.52 -0.24 -4.35
N THR A 248 11.77 -0.40 -4.81
CA THR A 248 12.60 -1.58 -4.48
C THR A 248 13.02 -1.57 -3.01
N THR A 249 13.23 -0.40 -2.40
CA THR A 249 13.53 -0.27 -0.98
C THR A 249 12.46 -0.92 -0.09
N PHE A 250 11.20 -0.87 -0.51
CA PHE A 250 10.05 -1.44 0.22
C PHE A 250 9.78 -2.93 -0.08
N SER A 251 10.54 -3.59 -0.94
CA SER A 251 10.32 -5.02 -1.28
C SER A 251 10.54 -6.00 -0.10
N VAL A 252 11.24 -5.54 0.94
CA VAL A 252 11.68 -6.37 2.09
C VAL A 252 10.71 -6.33 3.28
N THR A 253 9.54 -5.72 3.12
CA THR A 253 8.58 -5.49 4.21
C THR A 253 7.16 -5.57 3.69
N LEU A 254 6.22 -6.03 4.52
CA LEU A 254 4.81 -6.10 4.13
C LEU A 254 4.20 -4.70 4.15
N ASN A 255 4.00 -4.14 2.96
CA ASN A 255 3.48 -2.79 2.74
C ASN A 255 2.43 -2.76 1.62
N ASN A 256 1.70 -1.65 1.54
CA ASN A 256 0.65 -1.41 0.55
C ASN A 256 1.15 -0.63 -0.69
N HIS A 257 2.30 0.05 -0.61
CA HIS A 257 2.84 0.88 -1.68
C HIS A 257 3.22 0.05 -2.92
N LEU A 258 3.91 -1.08 -2.70
CA LEU A 258 4.39 -1.92 -3.81
C LEU A 258 3.23 -2.58 -4.58
N PRO A 259 2.27 -3.26 -3.93
CA PRO A 259 1.08 -3.78 -4.62
C PRO A 259 0.32 -2.69 -5.39
N ALA A 260 0.18 -1.48 -4.82
CA ALA A 260 -0.49 -0.37 -5.50
C ALA A 260 0.26 0.08 -6.77
N ALA A 261 1.57 0.30 -6.70
CA ALA A 261 2.39 0.70 -7.85
C ALA A 261 2.34 -0.35 -8.99
N ILE A 262 2.44 -1.64 -8.64
CA ILE A 262 2.35 -2.74 -9.61
C ILE A 262 0.99 -2.75 -10.28
N SER A 263 -0.07 -2.56 -9.50
CA SER A 263 -1.45 -2.56 -10.00
C SER A 263 -1.70 -1.39 -10.97
N VAL A 264 -1.20 -0.20 -10.66
CA VAL A 264 -1.27 0.95 -11.56
C VAL A 264 -0.57 0.64 -12.89
N LEU A 265 0.64 0.06 -12.84
CA LEU A 265 1.36 -0.29 -14.07
C LEU A 265 0.62 -1.35 -14.91
N ILE A 266 0.06 -2.38 -14.28
CA ILE A 266 -0.73 -3.41 -14.98
C ILE A 266 -1.94 -2.77 -15.67
N ALA A 267 -2.68 -1.91 -14.97
CA ALA A 267 -3.84 -1.20 -15.53
C ALA A 267 -3.45 -0.35 -16.76
N LEU A 268 -2.31 0.34 -16.70
CA LEU A 268 -1.79 1.14 -17.82
C LEU A 268 -1.36 0.29 -19.02
N VAL A 269 -0.59 -0.78 -18.78
CA VAL A 269 -0.05 -1.64 -19.84
C VAL A 269 -1.16 -2.40 -20.55
N VAL A 270 -2.15 -2.92 -19.80
CA VAL A 270 -3.23 -3.71 -20.41
C VAL A 270 -4.12 -2.85 -21.30
N ILE A 271 -4.26 -1.55 -21.03
CA ILE A 271 -5.10 -0.66 -21.84
C ILE A 271 -4.36 0.01 -22.99
N LEU A 272 -3.03 -0.04 -22.99
CA LEU A 272 -2.19 0.58 -24.00
C LEU A 272 -2.64 0.27 -25.45
N PRO A 273 -3.00 -0.98 -25.84
CA PRO A 273 -3.45 -1.28 -27.20
C PRO A 273 -4.82 -0.70 -27.57
N VAL A 274 -5.68 -0.43 -26.58
CA VAL A 274 -7.02 0.18 -26.80
C VAL A 274 -6.92 1.63 -27.27
N TRP A 275 -5.84 2.31 -26.86
CA TRP A 275 -5.55 3.67 -27.31
C TRP A 275 -4.88 3.73 -28.68
N ARG A 276 -4.33 2.61 -29.16
CA ARG A 276 -3.62 2.54 -30.46
C ARG A 276 -4.45 1.95 -31.59
N SER A 277 -5.41 1.10 -31.25
CA SER A 277 -6.25 0.41 -32.22
C SER A 277 -7.72 0.74 -31.97
N ASN A 278 -8.57 0.41 -32.95
CA ASN A 278 -10.02 0.45 -32.75
C ASN A 278 -10.53 -0.77 -31.96
N ALA A 279 -9.67 -1.78 -31.75
CA ALA A 279 -10.04 -2.97 -31.00
C ALA A 279 -10.12 -2.66 -29.50
N CYS A 280 -11.31 -2.85 -28.93
CA CYS A 280 -11.59 -2.68 -27.51
C CYS A 280 -12.02 -4.02 -26.90
N PRO A 281 -11.11 -5.01 -26.77
CA PRO A 281 -11.48 -6.30 -26.23
C PRO A 281 -11.83 -6.18 -24.74
N THR A 282 -12.99 -6.71 -24.38
CA THR A 282 -13.64 -6.55 -23.06
C THR A 282 -12.77 -7.00 -21.89
N TRP A 283 -11.98 -8.07 -22.05
CA TRP A 283 -11.10 -8.58 -20.99
C TRP A 283 -10.04 -7.56 -20.53
N ARG A 284 -9.56 -6.67 -21.43
CA ARG A 284 -8.58 -5.62 -21.05
C ARG A 284 -9.19 -4.64 -20.07
N PHE A 285 -10.46 -4.30 -20.25
CA PHE A 285 -11.21 -3.42 -19.36
C PHE A 285 -11.47 -4.10 -18.00
N ALA A 286 -11.80 -5.40 -17.99
CA ALA A 286 -11.91 -6.15 -16.74
C ALA A 286 -10.59 -6.14 -15.94
N VAL A 287 -9.47 -6.48 -16.58
CA VAL A 287 -8.15 -6.45 -15.93
C VAL A 287 -7.79 -5.04 -15.45
N ALA A 288 -8.04 -4.02 -16.28
CA ALA A 288 -7.81 -2.63 -15.92
C ALA A 288 -8.64 -2.21 -14.69
N GLY A 289 -9.92 -2.59 -14.62
CA GLY A 289 -10.81 -2.28 -13.49
C GLY A 289 -10.40 -2.98 -12.21
N LEU A 290 -10.07 -4.28 -12.31
CA LEU A 290 -9.56 -5.08 -11.20
C LEU A 290 -8.31 -4.42 -10.58
N PHE A 291 -7.30 -4.11 -11.38
CA PHE A 291 -6.03 -3.58 -10.85
C PHE A 291 -6.12 -2.09 -10.48
N ALA A 292 -6.92 -1.27 -11.16
CA ALA A 292 -7.16 0.11 -10.72
C ALA A 292 -7.86 0.14 -9.35
N ALA A 293 -8.84 -0.74 -9.12
CA ALA A 293 -9.52 -0.86 -7.83
C ALA A 293 -8.62 -1.50 -6.77
N PHE A 294 -7.76 -2.45 -7.14
CA PHE A 294 -6.79 -3.03 -6.21
C PHE A 294 -5.72 -2.01 -5.80
N ALA A 295 -5.32 -1.10 -6.68
CA ALA A 295 -4.51 0.06 -6.31
C ALA A 295 -5.22 0.91 -5.25
N ALA A 296 -6.50 1.25 -5.45
CA ALA A 296 -7.29 2.04 -4.48
C ALA A 296 -7.50 1.33 -3.13
N ALA A 297 -7.71 0.01 -3.14
CA ALA A 297 -7.84 -0.78 -1.91
C ALA A 297 -6.55 -0.85 -1.09
N ASN A 298 -5.39 -0.77 -1.76
CA ASN A 298 -4.09 -0.70 -1.09
C ASN A 298 -3.71 0.74 -0.71
N GLU A 299 -4.01 1.72 -1.55
CA GLU A 299 -3.72 3.13 -1.37
C GLU A 299 -4.99 3.96 -1.59
N LEU A 300 -5.63 4.42 -0.51
CA LEU A 300 -6.89 5.14 -0.60
C LEU A 300 -6.85 6.29 -1.63
N PRO A 301 -5.79 7.12 -1.73
CA PRO A 301 -5.76 8.19 -2.73
C PRO A 301 -5.67 7.71 -4.18
N ALA A 302 -5.30 6.45 -4.44
CA ALA A 302 -5.43 5.84 -5.77
C ALA A 302 -6.89 5.61 -6.19
N LEU A 303 -7.87 5.87 -5.33
CA LEU A 303 -9.28 6.05 -5.74
C LEU A 303 -9.42 7.16 -6.80
N SER A 304 -8.60 8.21 -6.72
CA SER A 304 -8.54 9.25 -7.75
C SER A 304 -8.06 8.70 -9.11
N PHE A 305 -7.08 7.78 -9.09
CA PHE A 305 -6.64 7.06 -10.29
C PHE A 305 -7.77 6.19 -10.83
N LEU A 306 -8.42 5.36 -10.01
CA LEU A 306 -9.57 4.55 -10.42
C LEU A 306 -10.66 5.40 -11.10
N ALA A 307 -11.01 6.55 -10.51
CA ALA A 307 -12.04 7.44 -11.02
C ALA A 307 -11.65 8.11 -12.34
N LEU A 308 -10.49 8.79 -12.40
CA LEU A 308 -10.07 9.53 -13.60
C LEU A 308 -9.70 8.60 -14.75
N PHE A 309 -9.03 7.49 -14.45
CA PHE A 309 -8.71 6.46 -15.43
C PHE A 309 -9.98 5.81 -15.98
N GLY A 310 -10.90 5.40 -15.10
CA GLY A 310 -12.21 4.85 -15.48
C GLY A 310 -13.03 5.83 -16.32
N ALA A 311 -13.05 7.13 -15.99
CA ALA A 311 -13.71 8.16 -16.78
C ALA A 311 -13.09 8.27 -18.19
N GLY A 312 -11.75 8.27 -18.29
CA GLY A 312 -11.08 8.26 -19.59
C GLY A 312 -11.44 7.03 -20.45
N LEU A 313 -11.55 5.86 -19.82
CA LEU A 313 -11.99 4.63 -20.50
C LEU A 313 -13.46 4.67 -20.89
N PHE A 314 -14.33 5.25 -20.06
CA PHE A 314 -15.74 5.43 -20.37
C PHE A 314 -15.93 6.31 -21.61
N LEU A 315 -15.18 7.41 -21.69
CA LEU A 315 -15.18 8.30 -22.87
C LEU A 315 -14.67 7.59 -24.13
N ARG A 316 -13.72 6.66 -23.99
CA ARG A 316 -13.17 5.88 -25.12
C ARG A 316 -14.08 4.72 -25.55
N ALA A 317 -14.64 3.99 -24.60
CA ALA A 317 -15.34 2.73 -24.81
C ALA A 317 -16.34 2.46 -23.65
N ARG A 318 -17.50 3.13 -23.72
CA ARG A 318 -18.52 3.13 -22.67
C ARG A 318 -18.99 1.72 -22.27
N TRP A 319 -19.24 0.86 -23.25
CA TRP A 319 -19.83 -0.46 -23.02
C TRP A 319 -18.86 -1.37 -22.26
N GLN A 320 -17.61 -1.47 -22.72
CA GLN A 320 -16.58 -2.27 -22.08
C GLN A 320 -16.25 -1.73 -20.68
N THR A 321 -16.31 -0.41 -20.50
CA THR A 321 -16.12 0.19 -19.19
C THR A 321 -17.26 -0.18 -18.24
N CYS A 322 -18.51 -0.08 -18.67
CA CYS A 322 -19.67 -0.44 -17.84
C CYS A 322 -19.80 -1.93 -17.58
N CYS A 323 -19.55 -2.78 -18.56
CA CYS A 323 -19.83 -4.22 -18.47
C CYS A 323 -18.62 -5.06 -18.05
N ALA A 324 -17.41 -4.49 -17.99
CA ALA A 324 -16.22 -5.23 -17.60
C ALA A 324 -15.34 -4.49 -16.59
N PHE A 325 -14.99 -3.22 -16.84
CA PHE A 325 -14.18 -2.45 -15.89
C PHE A 325 -14.90 -2.26 -14.55
N LEU A 326 -16.15 -1.77 -14.57
CA LEU A 326 -16.90 -1.52 -13.34
C LEU A 326 -17.18 -2.82 -12.56
N PRO A 327 -17.68 -3.92 -13.15
CA PRO A 327 -17.87 -5.17 -12.42
C PRO A 327 -16.58 -5.72 -11.80
N ALA A 328 -15.46 -5.67 -12.52
CA ALA A 328 -14.18 -6.12 -11.99
C ALA A 328 -13.66 -5.21 -10.87
N ALA A 329 -13.87 -3.90 -10.96
CA ALA A 329 -13.58 -2.96 -9.87
C ALA A 329 -14.49 -3.22 -8.65
N SER A 330 -15.77 -3.49 -8.87
CA SER A 330 -16.75 -3.84 -7.83
C SER A 330 -16.39 -5.12 -7.09
N LEU A 331 -15.78 -6.11 -7.75
CA LEU A 331 -15.27 -7.31 -7.08
C LEU A 331 -14.22 -6.96 -6.02
N VAL A 332 -13.29 -6.06 -6.33
CA VAL A 332 -12.28 -5.62 -5.35
C VAL A 332 -12.90 -4.78 -4.24
N ALA A 333 -13.83 -3.89 -4.58
CA ALA A 333 -14.57 -3.11 -3.59
C ALA A 333 -15.33 -4.03 -2.62
N ALA A 334 -16.01 -5.06 -3.13
CA ALA A 334 -16.69 -6.07 -2.33
C ALA A 334 -15.70 -6.82 -1.42
N GLY A 335 -14.51 -7.19 -1.92
CA GLY A 335 -13.45 -7.77 -1.09
C GLY A 335 -12.95 -6.82 0.00
N PHE A 336 -12.73 -5.54 -0.33
CA PHE A 336 -12.25 -4.53 0.63
C PHE A 336 -13.26 -4.31 1.75
N PHE A 337 -14.51 -4.01 1.40
CA PHE A 337 -15.58 -3.75 2.37
C PHE A 337 -16.00 -5.02 3.10
N GLY A 338 -16.05 -6.17 2.42
CA GLY A 338 -16.41 -7.46 3.01
C GLY A 338 -15.40 -7.90 4.06
N THR A 339 -14.09 -7.85 3.75
CA THR A 339 -13.06 -8.17 4.76
C THR A 339 -13.06 -7.18 5.92
N ASN A 340 -13.37 -5.90 5.67
CA ASN A 340 -13.52 -4.90 6.74
C ASN A 340 -14.70 -5.23 7.66
N TYR A 341 -15.84 -5.60 7.08
CA TYR A 341 -17.02 -6.00 7.85
C TYR A 341 -16.76 -7.27 8.65
N LEU A 342 -16.10 -8.28 8.06
CA LEU A 342 -15.72 -9.51 8.77
C LEU A 342 -14.75 -9.24 9.93
N ALA A 343 -13.86 -8.26 9.80
CA ALA A 343 -12.91 -7.91 10.85
C ALA A 343 -13.54 -7.08 11.97
N HIS A 344 -14.44 -6.14 11.62
CA HIS A 344 -14.82 -5.05 12.50
C HIS A 344 -16.33 -4.91 12.76
N GLY A 345 -17.19 -5.68 12.09
CA GLY A 345 -18.65 -5.57 12.19
C GLY A 345 -19.23 -4.28 11.57
N THR A 346 -18.45 -3.56 10.77
CA THR A 346 -18.85 -2.29 10.14
C THR A 346 -18.21 -2.12 8.76
N TRP A 347 -18.86 -1.33 7.91
CA TRP A 347 -18.34 -0.94 6.59
C TRP A 347 -17.34 0.21 6.66
N ARG A 348 -17.32 0.95 7.77
CA ARG A 348 -16.35 2.02 8.01
C ARG A 348 -14.99 1.41 8.36
N PRO A 349 -13.91 1.81 7.69
CA PRO A 349 -12.59 1.28 8.00
C PRO A 349 -12.04 1.86 9.31
N PRO A 350 -11.15 1.15 10.04
CA PRO A 350 -10.64 1.56 11.35
C PRO A 350 -10.14 3.01 11.45
N TYR A 351 -9.47 3.52 10.41
CA TYR A 351 -8.96 4.89 10.39
C TYR A 351 -10.06 5.97 10.36
N ALA A 352 -11.32 5.61 10.10
CA ALA A 352 -12.48 6.49 10.20
C ALA A 352 -13.08 6.57 11.61
N HIS A 353 -12.57 5.80 12.58
CA HIS A 353 -13.04 5.71 13.97
C HIS A 353 -12.11 6.49 14.92
N ARG A 354 -11.98 7.80 14.69
CA ARG A 354 -11.06 8.72 15.41
C ARG A 354 -11.77 9.77 16.27
N GLY A 355 -13.06 9.59 16.52
CA GLY A 355 -13.86 10.51 17.33
C GLY A 355 -15.06 9.79 17.93
N ASP A 356 -15.75 10.46 18.84
CA ASP A 356 -16.93 9.88 19.49
C ASP A 356 -18.10 9.76 18.50
N GLY A 357 -18.92 8.73 18.69
CA GLY A 357 -20.04 8.37 17.82
C GLY A 357 -21.26 9.29 17.97
N PRO A 358 -22.43 8.86 17.48
CA PRO A 358 -23.66 9.62 17.62
C PRO A 358 -24.02 9.87 19.10
N VAL A 359 -24.74 10.97 19.35
CA VAL A 359 -25.30 11.28 20.67
C VAL A 359 -26.44 10.30 20.94
N LEU A 360 -26.36 9.59 22.06
CA LEU A 360 -27.39 8.66 22.52
C LEU A 360 -28.44 9.39 23.36
N THR A 361 -27.99 10.29 24.23
CA THR A 361 -28.84 11.11 25.10
C THR A 361 -28.06 12.32 25.62
N THR A 362 -28.77 13.33 26.09
CA THR A 362 -28.20 14.56 26.64
C THR A 362 -28.71 14.76 28.06
N LEU A 363 -27.81 15.10 28.96
CA LEU A 363 -28.09 15.45 30.33
C LEU A 363 -28.10 16.98 30.45
N THR A 364 -29.30 17.54 30.66
CA THR A 364 -29.54 18.98 30.83
C THR A 364 -29.65 19.39 32.31
N GLU A 365 -29.33 18.47 33.22
CA GLU A 365 -29.41 18.70 34.66
C GLU A 365 -28.25 19.61 35.10
N ALA A 366 -28.51 20.52 36.05
CA ALA A 366 -27.49 21.40 36.58
C ALA A 366 -26.52 20.62 37.49
N PHE A 367 -25.42 20.13 36.92
CA PHE A 367 -24.36 19.43 37.65
C PHE A 367 -23.46 20.42 38.42
N GLY A 368 -24.03 21.16 39.38
CA GLY A 368 -23.31 22.05 40.30
C GLY A 368 -22.16 22.86 39.68
N ASN A 369 -21.09 23.07 40.45
CA ASN A 369 -19.85 23.68 39.95
C ASN A 369 -18.89 22.66 39.31
N ASP A 370 -19.05 21.37 39.62
CA ASP A 370 -18.28 20.28 39.02
C ASP A 370 -19.20 19.42 38.14
N PRO A 371 -19.13 19.56 36.80
CA PRO A 371 -19.95 18.77 35.89
C PRO A 371 -19.66 17.27 35.97
N TRP A 372 -18.59 16.86 36.65
CA TRP A 372 -18.18 15.45 36.82
C TRP A 372 -18.46 14.90 38.22
N GLY A 373 -19.35 15.55 38.98
CA GLY A 373 -19.69 15.19 40.35
C GLY A 373 -20.35 13.81 40.52
N ALA A 374 -20.57 13.41 41.78
CA ALA A 374 -21.02 12.07 42.16
C ALA A 374 -22.37 11.66 41.54
N ASP A 375 -23.26 12.62 41.29
CA ASP A 375 -24.61 12.36 40.76
C ASP A 375 -24.61 12.04 39.25
N LEU A 376 -23.52 12.33 38.54
CA LEU A 376 -23.45 12.15 37.09
C LEU A 376 -23.61 10.68 36.67
N LEU A 377 -22.94 9.76 37.36
CA LEU A 377 -22.95 8.34 36.99
C LEU A 377 -24.33 7.70 37.20
N PRO A 378 -25.03 7.88 38.35
CA PRO A 378 -26.41 7.44 38.51
C PRO A 378 -27.36 8.02 37.46
N THR A 379 -27.28 9.33 37.17
CA THR A 379 -28.10 9.97 36.14
C THR A 379 -27.81 9.39 34.75
N ALA A 380 -26.52 9.23 34.40
CA ALA A 380 -26.10 8.66 33.13
C ALA A 380 -26.61 7.23 32.96
N ARG A 381 -26.54 6.40 34.01
CA ARG A 381 -27.10 5.04 34.05
C ARG A 381 -28.59 5.03 33.75
N HIS A 382 -29.36 5.87 34.44
CA HIS A 382 -30.81 5.94 34.25
C HIS A 382 -31.18 6.38 32.82
N ARG A 383 -30.49 7.39 32.29
CA ARG A 383 -30.74 7.90 30.92
C ARG A 383 -30.29 6.92 29.84
N LEU A 384 -29.18 6.21 30.03
CA LEU A 384 -28.76 5.13 29.15
C LEU A 384 -29.77 3.98 29.14
N ALA A 385 -30.30 3.60 30.31
CA ALA A 385 -31.32 2.56 30.40
C ALA A 385 -32.61 2.93 29.64
N ALA A 386 -33.02 4.21 29.69
CA ALA A 386 -34.18 4.71 28.94
C ALA A 386 -34.01 4.62 27.41
N VAL A 387 -32.78 4.66 26.90
CA VAL A 387 -32.45 4.45 25.48
C VAL A 387 -32.01 3.01 25.17
N GLY A 388 -32.32 2.06 26.06
CA GLY A 388 -32.07 0.63 25.87
C GLY A 388 -30.61 0.20 26.07
N ARG A 389 -29.76 1.05 26.67
CA ARG A 389 -28.37 0.75 27.00
C ARG A 389 -28.23 0.49 28.50
N LYS A 390 -28.22 -0.78 28.90
CA LYS A 390 -28.01 -1.16 30.30
C LYS A 390 -26.52 -1.14 30.64
N ILE A 391 -26.16 -0.57 31.78
CA ILE A 391 -24.80 -0.62 32.35
C ILE A 391 -24.86 -1.12 33.79
N SER A 392 -23.86 -1.87 34.24
CA SER A 392 -23.82 -2.50 35.57
C SER A 392 -23.50 -1.53 36.69
N ASP A 393 -23.90 -1.83 37.93
CA ASP A 393 -23.60 -0.99 39.10
C ASP A 393 -22.11 -0.76 39.32
N GLY A 394 -21.26 -1.65 38.79
CA GLY A 394 -19.80 -1.51 38.79
C GLY A 394 -19.23 -0.56 37.73
N ALA A 395 -20.06 0.10 36.92
CA ALA A 395 -19.61 1.09 35.94
C ALA A 395 -18.87 2.27 36.59
N GLN A 396 -17.87 2.80 35.89
CA GLN A 396 -16.94 3.80 36.40
C GLN A 396 -16.83 4.97 35.42
N LEU A 397 -16.65 6.18 35.98
CA LEU A 397 -16.25 7.36 35.20
C LEU A 397 -14.73 7.51 35.26
N LEU A 398 -14.09 7.33 34.12
CA LEU A 398 -12.65 7.45 33.95
C LEU A 398 -12.30 8.81 33.34
N SER A 399 -11.26 9.43 33.88
CA SER A 399 -10.70 10.67 33.36
C SER A 399 -10.08 10.45 31.99
N THR A 400 -10.34 11.37 31.07
CA THR A 400 -9.70 11.38 29.75
C THR A 400 -8.79 12.60 29.62
N ARG A 401 -7.97 12.63 28.58
CA ARG A 401 -7.06 13.75 28.31
C ARG A 401 -7.76 15.03 27.88
N GLN A 402 -9.00 14.92 27.42
CA GLN A 402 -9.80 16.07 27.04
C GLN A 402 -10.54 16.54 28.31
N PRO A 403 -10.31 17.78 28.79
CA PRO A 403 -10.87 18.24 30.07
C PRO A 403 -12.40 18.12 30.14
N ARG A 404 -13.05 18.33 28.99
CA ARG A 404 -14.51 18.30 28.80
C ARG A 404 -15.06 16.91 28.47
N ARG A 405 -14.26 15.85 28.61
CA ARG A 405 -14.66 14.48 28.27
C ARG A 405 -14.33 13.51 29.39
N ARG A 406 -15.25 12.59 29.66
CA ARG A 406 -15.05 11.41 30.51
C ARG A 406 -15.42 10.15 29.74
N GLU A 407 -14.78 9.05 30.10
CA GLU A 407 -15.17 7.73 29.66
C GLU A 407 -16.07 7.12 30.72
N LEU A 408 -17.26 6.66 30.34
CA LEU A 408 -18.05 5.75 31.17
C LEU A 408 -17.72 4.33 30.71
N TYR A 409 -17.08 3.57 31.58
CA TYR A 409 -16.67 2.18 31.34
C TYR A 409 -17.42 1.24 32.28
N ASP A 410 -18.08 0.24 31.73
CA ASP A 410 -18.68 -0.85 32.50
C ASP A 410 -17.76 -2.08 32.46
N PRO A 411 -17.07 -2.44 33.55
CA PRO A 411 -16.14 -3.56 33.58
C PRO A 411 -16.81 -4.93 33.43
N GLN A 412 -18.12 -5.04 33.70
CA GLN A 412 -18.83 -6.32 33.58
C GLN A 412 -19.21 -6.63 32.13
N SER A 413 -19.69 -5.63 31.40
CA SER A 413 -20.13 -5.77 30.00
C SER A 413 -19.07 -5.34 28.97
N GLU A 414 -17.98 -4.74 29.46
CA GLU A 414 -16.92 -4.06 28.71
C GLU A 414 -17.46 -2.96 27.77
N GLN A 415 -18.63 -2.40 28.09
CA GLN A 415 -19.22 -1.30 27.34
C GLN A 415 -18.56 0.03 27.68
N ARG A 416 -18.43 0.87 26.66
CA ARG A 416 -17.78 2.18 26.73
C ARG A 416 -18.71 3.24 26.15
N PHE A 417 -18.78 4.39 26.80
CA PHE A 417 -19.51 5.56 26.33
C PHE A 417 -18.68 6.82 26.59
N ALA A 418 -18.80 7.81 25.74
CA ALA A 418 -18.13 9.10 25.92
C ALA A 418 -19.12 10.12 26.49
N LEU A 419 -18.79 10.71 27.64
CA LEU A 419 -19.55 11.82 28.21
C LEU A 419 -18.82 13.11 27.86
N VAL A 420 -19.47 13.98 27.08
CA VAL A 420 -18.86 15.20 26.52
C VAL A 420 -19.64 16.42 26.98
N ALA A 421 -18.98 17.30 27.75
CA ALA A 421 -19.55 18.55 28.21
C ALA A 421 -19.60 19.58 27.08
N THR A 422 -20.79 20.04 26.72
CA THR A 422 -21.05 21.06 25.70
C THR A 422 -20.81 22.47 26.23
N ALA A 423 -20.61 23.44 25.34
CA ALA A 423 -20.40 24.85 25.71
C ALA A 423 -21.52 25.42 26.59
N GLY A 424 -22.75 24.93 26.44
CA GLY A 424 -23.91 25.34 27.23
C GLY A 424 -24.03 24.69 28.62
N GLY A 425 -23.11 23.82 29.00
CA GLY A 425 -23.13 23.13 30.30
C GLY A 425 -23.74 21.73 30.26
N ASP A 426 -24.51 21.39 29.22
CA ASP A 426 -25.09 20.05 29.06
C ASP A 426 -24.02 18.98 28.85
N ILE A 427 -24.30 17.75 29.27
CA ILE A 427 -23.43 16.60 29.04
C ILE A 427 -24.08 15.66 28.03
N GLN A 428 -23.44 15.49 26.88
CA GLN A 428 -23.85 14.51 25.87
C GLN A 428 -23.24 13.15 26.19
N ILE A 429 -24.08 12.12 26.28
CA ILE A 429 -23.63 10.72 26.30
C ILE A 429 -23.62 10.24 24.85
N ARG A 430 -22.44 9.87 24.36
CA ARG A 430 -22.18 9.48 22.97
C ARG A 430 -21.72 8.02 22.92
N GLU A 431 -22.01 7.36 21.81
CA GLU A 431 -21.47 6.04 21.53
C GLU A 431 -19.94 6.09 21.40
N TRP A 432 -19.26 5.04 21.86
CA TRP A 432 -17.81 4.96 21.76
C TRP A 432 -17.37 4.55 20.35
N ASP A 433 -17.01 5.54 19.53
CA ASP A 433 -16.54 5.34 18.14
C ASP A 433 -15.06 5.72 17.95
N HIS A 434 -14.35 6.02 19.04
CA HIS A 434 -12.95 6.40 19.01
C HIS A 434 -12.06 5.17 19.28
N TRP A 435 -11.85 4.32 18.28
CA TRP A 435 -11.19 3.02 18.51
C TRP A 435 -9.68 3.10 18.76
N TYR A 436 -9.06 4.26 18.54
CA TYR A 436 -7.67 4.51 18.93
C TYR A 436 -7.54 4.93 20.40
N ASP A 437 -8.66 5.18 21.07
CA ASP A 437 -8.77 5.53 22.48
C ASP A 437 -8.97 4.26 23.30
N TYR A 438 -7.89 3.68 23.81
CA TYR A 438 -7.92 2.49 24.68
C TYR A 438 -6.75 2.52 25.67
N PRO A 439 -6.83 1.76 26.78
CA PRO A 439 -5.77 1.70 27.78
C PRO A 439 -4.40 1.41 27.15
N ASP A 440 -3.37 2.17 27.54
CA ASP A 440 -2.00 2.09 27.02
C ASP A 440 -1.82 2.39 25.52
N SER A 441 -2.82 2.94 24.83
CA SER A 441 -2.71 3.32 23.43
C SER A 441 -1.57 4.33 23.20
N TYR A 442 -0.68 4.02 22.27
CA TYR A 442 0.40 4.92 21.84
C TYR A 442 -0.14 6.26 21.31
N TRP A 443 -1.27 6.24 20.61
CA TRP A 443 -1.91 7.43 20.05
C TRP A 443 -2.44 8.36 21.13
N GLN A 444 -2.68 7.80 22.31
CA GLN A 444 -2.96 8.50 23.53
C GLN A 444 -1.78 8.58 24.47
N SER A 445 -0.54 8.53 23.98
CA SER A 445 0.62 8.75 24.85
C SER A 445 1.08 10.21 24.77
N SER A 446 1.64 10.74 25.86
CA SER A 446 2.41 11.99 25.81
C SER A 446 3.78 11.76 25.16
N LYS A 447 4.21 10.49 25.09
CA LYS A 447 5.49 10.02 24.55
C LYS A 447 5.43 9.72 23.04
N ARG A 448 4.43 10.24 22.31
CA ARG A 448 4.41 10.18 20.84
C ARG A 448 5.66 10.84 20.30
N SER A 449 6.26 10.19 19.31
CA SER A 449 7.38 10.73 18.52
C SER A 449 7.02 12.10 17.93
N LEU A 450 8.02 12.94 17.68
CA LEU A 450 7.80 14.28 17.13
C LEU A 450 7.01 14.23 15.81
N ILE A 451 7.33 13.29 14.93
CA ILE A 451 6.67 13.17 13.63
C ILE A 451 5.18 12.79 13.77
N ASP A 452 4.84 11.95 14.75
CA ASP A 452 3.46 11.52 15.02
C ASP A 452 2.61 12.58 15.73
N ARG A 453 3.21 13.70 16.19
CA ARG A 453 2.47 14.87 16.67
C ARG A 453 1.92 15.70 15.50
N GLY A 454 2.54 15.54 14.33
CA GLY A 454 2.19 16.24 13.10
C GLY A 454 2.79 17.64 13.00
N GLU A 455 3.01 18.09 11.77
CA GLU A 455 3.47 19.44 11.46
C GLU A 455 2.32 20.44 11.60
N PRO A 456 2.42 21.49 12.44
CA PRO A 456 1.40 22.52 12.58
C PRO A 456 1.15 23.35 11.31
N SER A 457 2.20 23.68 10.56
CA SER A 457 2.11 24.55 9.40
C SER A 457 1.92 23.76 8.10
N HIS A 458 0.82 24.02 7.39
CA HIS A 458 0.58 23.44 6.06
C HIS A 458 1.70 23.79 5.05
N VAL A 459 2.29 24.98 5.18
CA VAL A 459 3.34 25.47 4.28
C VAL A 459 4.66 24.75 4.54
N ILE A 460 5.06 24.64 5.81
CA ILE A 460 6.28 23.89 6.20
C ILE A 460 6.13 22.42 5.79
N TYR A 461 4.93 21.86 6.00
CA TYR A 461 4.60 20.51 5.58
C TYR A 461 4.80 20.32 4.08
N ALA A 462 4.21 21.20 3.26
CA ALA A 462 4.35 21.16 1.81
C ALA A 462 5.81 21.31 1.35
N LEU A 463 6.56 22.24 1.96
CA LEU A 463 7.99 22.43 1.66
C LEU A 463 8.77 21.14 1.90
N HIS A 464 8.59 20.50 3.06
CA HIS A 464 9.33 19.28 3.40
C HIS A 464 8.86 18.03 2.66
N VAL A 465 7.63 18.01 2.14
CA VAL A 465 7.14 16.95 1.22
C VAL A 465 7.62 17.15 -0.22
N LEU A 466 7.93 18.39 -0.65
CA LEU A 466 8.39 18.65 -2.02
C LEU A 466 9.92 18.67 -2.13
N ILE A 467 10.59 19.54 -1.37
CA ILE A 467 12.03 19.84 -1.53
C ILE A 467 12.82 19.78 -0.21
N GLY A 468 12.20 19.43 0.90
CA GLY A 468 12.89 19.31 2.19
C GLY A 468 13.19 17.86 2.59
N HIS A 469 13.11 17.54 3.88
CA HIS A 469 13.70 16.30 4.39
C HIS A 469 13.01 15.01 3.91
N HIS A 470 11.69 15.00 3.68
CA HIS A 470 10.96 13.87 3.07
C HIS A 470 10.63 14.12 1.59
N GLY A 471 11.33 15.08 0.96
CA GLY A 471 10.88 15.69 -0.28
C GLY A 471 10.91 14.75 -1.49
N LEU A 472 9.87 14.81 -2.32
CA LEU A 472 9.81 14.08 -3.59
C LEU A 472 10.99 14.43 -4.52
N ILE A 473 11.32 15.72 -4.62
CA ILE A 473 12.39 16.20 -5.49
C ILE A 473 13.75 16.16 -4.79
N SER A 474 13.83 16.45 -3.50
CA SER A 474 15.12 16.45 -2.79
C SER A 474 15.69 15.05 -2.60
N LEU A 475 14.84 14.04 -2.35
CA LEU A 475 15.26 12.64 -2.22
C LEU A 475 15.27 11.89 -3.56
N THR A 476 14.53 12.36 -4.56
CA THR A 476 14.51 11.72 -5.89
C THR A 476 14.53 12.79 -6.98
N PRO A 477 15.63 13.55 -7.11
CA PRO A 477 15.71 14.71 -8.01
C PRO A 477 15.57 14.35 -9.49
N ILE A 478 15.71 13.08 -9.85
CA ILE A 478 15.37 12.61 -11.20
C ILE A 478 13.89 12.85 -11.57
N TRP A 479 12.99 13.03 -10.59
CA TRP A 479 11.59 13.43 -10.85
C TRP A 479 11.44 14.81 -11.47
N LEU A 480 12.46 15.68 -11.44
CA LEU A 480 12.48 16.90 -12.26
C LEU A 480 12.33 16.58 -13.76
N LEU A 481 12.94 15.48 -14.21
CA LEU A 481 12.79 15.02 -15.60
C LEU A 481 11.40 14.44 -15.88
N ALA A 482 10.75 13.83 -14.89
CA ALA A 482 9.35 13.40 -15.03
C ALA A 482 8.42 14.61 -15.19
N CYS A 483 8.61 15.69 -14.41
CA CYS A 483 7.87 16.94 -14.58
C CYS A 483 8.11 17.56 -15.97
N TYR A 484 9.38 17.66 -16.39
CA TYR A 484 9.74 18.18 -17.71
C TYR A 484 9.14 17.34 -18.84
N GLY A 485 9.16 16.02 -18.70
CA GLY A 485 8.62 15.13 -19.72
C GLY A 485 7.09 15.12 -19.78
N ALA A 486 6.40 15.26 -18.65
CA ALA A 486 4.95 15.51 -18.63
C ALA A 486 4.59 16.82 -19.34
N TRP A 487 5.39 17.88 -19.14
CA TRP A 487 5.23 19.14 -19.88
C TRP A 487 5.42 18.95 -21.40
N LEU A 488 6.50 18.26 -21.83
CA LEU A 488 6.73 17.96 -23.25
C LEU A 488 5.56 17.20 -23.90
N TRP A 489 4.98 16.24 -23.19
CA TRP A 489 3.83 15.47 -23.67
C TRP A 489 2.49 16.20 -23.60
N SER A 490 2.43 17.34 -22.92
CA SER A 490 1.23 18.20 -22.88
C SER A 490 1.09 19.09 -24.12
N GLY A 491 2.15 19.20 -24.94
CA GLY A 491 2.16 20.02 -26.16
C GLY A 491 1.15 19.58 -27.23
N ARG A 492 0.67 20.53 -28.05
CA ARG A 492 -0.39 20.29 -29.06
C ARG A 492 0.02 19.35 -30.19
N GLU A 493 1.31 19.31 -30.50
CA GLU A 493 1.88 18.43 -31.54
C GLU A 493 1.94 16.96 -31.13
N GLN A 494 1.67 16.66 -29.86
CA GLN A 494 1.70 15.29 -29.34
C GLN A 494 0.39 14.57 -29.63
N THR A 495 0.50 13.24 -29.79
CA THR A 495 -0.66 12.37 -29.93
C THR A 495 -1.64 12.55 -28.77
N THR A 496 -2.94 12.43 -29.04
CA THR A 496 -4.01 12.50 -28.03
C THR A 496 -3.73 11.60 -26.83
N ALA A 497 -3.26 10.37 -27.04
CA ALA A 497 -2.94 9.44 -25.95
C ALA A 497 -1.84 9.96 -25.01
N ARG A 498 -0.75 10.53 -25.54
CA ARG A 498 0.33 11.12 -24.72
C ARG A 498 -0.14 12.33 -23.92
N ARG A 499 -0.94 13.20 -24.56
CA ARG A 499 -1.53 14.37 -23.89
C ARG A 499 -2.46 13.97 -22.75
N TRP A 500 -3.32 12.97 -22.98
CA TRP A 500 -4.18 12.40 -21.93
C TRP A 500 -3.36 11.79 -20.79
N PHE A 501 -2.31 11.04 -21.09
CA PHE A 501 -1.46 10.44 -20.06
C PHE A 501 -0.74 11.49 -19.22
N ALA A 502 -0.21 12.54 -19.86
CA ALA A 502 0.40 13.67 -19.17
C ALA A 502 -0.61 14.42 -18.30
N ALA A 503 -1.79 14.73 -18.84
CA ALA A 503 -2.86 15.39 -18.08
C ALA A 503 -3.30 14.54 -16.88
N LEU A 504 -3.55 13.24 -17.07
CA LEU A 504 -3.89 12.31 -16.00
C LEU A 504 -2.81 12.32 -14.90
N THR A 505 -1.54 12.19 -15.28
CA THR A 505 -0.42 12.13 -14.33
C THR A 505 -0.26 13.44 -13.56
N ILE A 506 -0.36 14.59 -14.23
CA ILE A 506 -0.28 15.91 -13.60
C ILE A 506 -1.46 16.11 -12.65
N THR A 507 -2.69 15.87 -13.11
CA THR A 507 -3.90 16.03 -12.30
C THR A 507 -3.85 15.14 -11.06
N LEU A 508 -3.51 13.85 -11.20
CA LEU A 508 -3.41 12.95 -10.06
C LEU A 508 -2.33 13.40 -9.07
N THR A 509 -1.16 13.81 -9.56
CA THR A 509 -0.06 14.27 -8.71
C THR A 509 -0.49 15.49 -7.90
N LEU A 510 -1.13 16.47 -8.53
CA LEU A 510 -1.62 17.69 -7.87
C LEU A 510 -2.76 17.40 -6.88
N VAL A 511 -3.75 16.59 -7.26
CA VAL A 511 -4.88 16.23 -6.40
C VAL A 511 -4.41 15.50 -5.15
N CYS A 512 -3.52 14.52 -5.29
CA CYS A 512 -3.00 13.78 -4.15
C CYS A 512 -2.08 14.64 -3.27
N LEU A 513 -1.23 15.49 -3.85
CA LEU A 513 -0.44 16.43 -3.06
C LEU A 513 -1.33 17.39 -2.26
N ALA A 514 -2.35 17.99 -2.90
CA ALA A 514 -3.30 18.86 -2.23
C ALA A 514 -4.05 18.13 -1.10
N PHE A 515 -4.50 16.89 -1.36
CA PHE A 515 -5.14 16.04 -0.36
C PHE A 515 -4.24 15.80 0.86
N TYR A 516 -2.96 15.44 0.65
CA TYR A 516 -2.05 15.16 1.75
C TYR A 516 -1.60 16.41 2.50
N VAL A 517 -1.41 17.53 1.80
CA VAL A 517 -1.10 18.81 2.44
C VAL A 517 -2.27 19.26 3.31
N GLY A 518 -3.51 19.15 2.82
CA GLY A 518 -4.73 19.55 3.53
C GLY A 518 -5.19 18.60 4.64
N ARG A 519 -4.40 17.60 5.02
CA ARG A 519 -4.76 16.68 6.11
C ARG A 519 -4.77 17.39 7.48
N PRO A 520 -5.60 16.92 8.45
CA PRO A 520 -5.57 17.42 9.82
C PRO A 520 -4.18 17.25 10.47
N LEU A 521 -3.92 18.01 11.54
CA LEU A 521 -2.64 18.05 12.26
C LEU A 521 -2.02 16.66 12.46
N GLN A 522 -2.75 15.74 13.08
CA GLN A 522 -2.29 14.38 13.41
C GLN A 522 -1.83 13.54 12.20
N ASP A 523 -2.30 13.88 11.01
CA ASP A 523 -2.00 13.17 9.77
C ASP A 523 -0.96 13.90 8.92
N ARG A 524 -0.47 15.07 9.33
CA ARG A 524 0.65 15.77 8.68
C ARG A 524 1.99 15.26 9.23
N ASN A 525 2.23 13.96 9.07
CA ASN A 525 3.39 13.25 9.62
C ASN A 525 4.40 12.80 8.55
N TYR A 526 4.33 13.34 7.34
CA TYR A 526 5.27 13.09 6.24
C TYR A 526 5.36 11.62 5.79
N GLY A 527 4.31 10.82 6.04
CA GLY A 527 4.38 9.39 5.82
C GLY A 527 5.00 8.61 6.97
N GLY A 528 5.10 9.20 8.16
CA GLY A 528 5.64 8.61 9.38
C GLY A 528 7.14 8.33 9.30
N VAL A 529 7.61 7.34 10.07
CA VAL A 529 9.01 6.91 10.07
C VAL A 529 9.30 6.05 8.84
N ALA A 530 9.54 6.70 7.71
CA ALA A 530 9.88 6.07 6.43
C ALA A 530 10.95 6.87 5.68
N CYS A 531 11.69 6.20 4.79
CA CYS A 531 12.85 6.79 4.11
C CYS A 531 12.50 7.78 3.00
N GLY A 532 11.23 8.15 2.86
CA GLY A 532 10.71 9.14 1.93
C GLY A 532 9.21 9.32 2.10
N PHE A 533 8.61 10.21 1.32
CA PHE A 533 7.16 10.47 1.34
C PHE A 533 6.35 9.32 0.72
N ARG A 534 6.24 8.23 1.49
CA ARG A 534 5.80 6.91 1.02
C ARG A 534 4.41 6.86 0.40
N TRP A 535 3.54 7.78 0.82
CA TRP A 535 2.18 7.96 0.33
C TRP A 535 2.06 8.27 -1.16
N MET A 536 3.17 8.65 -1.79
CA MET A 536 3.24 8.93 -3.23
C MET A 536 3.98 7.85 -4.02
N PHE A 537 4.50 6.79 -3.39
CA PHE A 537 5.30 5.77 -4.10
C PHE A 537 4.50 5.00 -5.16
N TRP A 538 3.18 4.92 -5.04
CA TRP A 538 2.34 4.30 -6.06
C TRP A 538 2.30 5.07 -7.40
N PHE A 539 2.75 6.33 -7.42
CA PHE A 539 2.90 7.13 -8.65
C PHE A 539 4.14 6.77 -9.47
N THR A 540 5.10 6.04 -8.89
CA THR A 540 6.37 5.67 -9.54
C THR A 540 6.22 5.26 -11.01
N PRO A 541 5.33 4.33 -11.42
CA PRO A 541 5.16 3.99 -12.83
C PRO A 541 4.71 5.16 -13.70
N LEU A 542 3.81 6.03 -13.22
CA LEU A 542 3.34 7.21 -13.95
C LEU A 542 4.50 8.17 -14.22
N TRP A 543 5.28 8.48 -13.19
CA TRP A 543 6.41 9.39 -13.28
C TRP A 543 7.55 8.82 -14.14
N LEU A 544 7.85 7.53 -14.05
CA LEU A 544 8.85 6.87 -14.91
C LEU A 544 8.47 6.93 -16.40
N ILE A 545 7.19 6.72 -16.73
CA ILE A 545 6.72 6.82 -18.12
C ILE A 545 6.80 8.27 -18.59
N CYS A 546 6.40 9.25 -17.77
CA CYS A 546 6.58 10.67 -18.08
C CYS A 546 8.04 11.12 -18.17
N LEU A 547 8.99 10.38 -17.60
CA LEU A 547 10.43 10.69 -17.68
C LEU A 547 11.02 10.45 -19.09
N LEU A 548 10.44 9.54 -19.87
CA LEU A 548 10.96 9.12 -21.19
C LEU A 548 11.22 10.27 -22.18
N PRO A 549 10.26 11.17 -22.49
CA PRO A 549 10.50 12.26 -23.44
C PRO A 549 11.59 13.24 -22.96
N ALA A 550 11.69 13.48 -21.65
CA ALA A 550 12.76 14.28 -21.09
C ALA A 550 14.11 13.58 -21.27
N ALA A 551 14.20 12.28 -20.96
CA ALA A 551 15.42 11.51 -21.16
C ALA A 551 15.89 11.51 -22.62
N ASP A 552 14.96 11.41 -23.58
CA ASP A 552 15.27 11.49 -25.01
C ASP A 552 15.81 12.87 -25.43
N VAL A 553 15.34 13.95 -24.81
CA VAL A 553 15.89 15.30 -25.03
C VAL A 553 17.28 15.46 -24.38
N MET A 554 17.44 14.94 -23.16
CA MET A 554 18.70 15.02 -22.43
C MET A 554 19.81 14.20 -23.08
N SER A 555 19.46 13.16 -23.86
CA SER A 555 20.44 12.34 -24.56
C SER A 555 21.21 13.09 -25.66
N ARG A 556 20.76 14.28 -26.10
CA ARG A 556 21.32 14.96 -27.28
C ARG A 556 22.63 15.72 -27.02
N ALA A 557 22.95 16.05 -25.77
CA ALA A 557 24.16 16.82 -25.42
C ALA A 557 24.87 16.22 -24.21
N ALA A 558 26.21 16.22 -24.23
CA ALA A 558 27.02 15.60 -23.18
C ALA A 558 26.77 16.20 -21.80
N TRP A 559 26.71 17.53 -21.67
CA TRP A 559 26.46 18.20 -20.40
C TRP A 559 25.07 17.85 -19.80
N ARG A 560 24.05 17.67 -20.64
CA ARG A 560 22.71 17.24 -20.22
C ARG A 560 22.69 15.82 -19.69
N ARG A 561 23.50 14.92 -20.30
CA ARG A 561 23.69 13.56 -19.80
C ARG A 561 24.36 13.56 -18.43
N TRP A 562 25.44 14.34 -18.25
CA TRP A 562 26.13 14.48 -16.97
C TRP A 562 25.21 15.03 -15.87
N MET A 563 24.44 16.08 -16.17
CA MET A 563 23.40 16.58 -15.27
C MET A 563 22.42 15.47 -14.88
N THR A 564 21.94 14.70 -15.85
CA THR A 564 21.00 13.59 -15.60
C THR A 564 21.63 12.48 -14.74
N TYR A 565 22.90 12.16 -14.94
CA TYR A 565 23.61 11.19 -14.11
C TYR A 565 23.76 11.68 -12.67
N LEU A 566 24.00 12.98 -12.46
CA LEU A 566 24.04 13.55 -11.11
C LEU A 566 22.67 13.43 -10.42
N LEU A 567 21.57 13.77 -11.11
CA LEU A 567 20.21 13.60 -10.58
C LEU A 567 19.92 12.12 -10.23
N LEU A 568 20.32 11.20 -11.11
CA LEU A 568 20.16 9.77 -10.87
C LEU A 568 21.03 9.30 -9.69
N LEU A 569 22.28 9.74 -9.57
CA LEU A 569 23.19 9.36 -8.50
C LEU A 569 22.65 9.77 -7.14
N VAL A 570 22.14 11.00 -6.99
CA VAL A 570 21.51 11.46 -5.74
C VAL A 570 20.24 10.67 -5.44
N SER A 571 19.45 10.32 -6.46
CA SER A 571 18.25 9.50 -6.30
C SER A 571 18.60 8.08 -5.82
N ILE A 572 19.63 7.46 -6.42
CA ILE A 572 20.16 6.14 -6.01
C ILE A 572 20.72 6.22 -4.58
N GLY A 573 21.49 7.24 -4.25
CA GLY A 573 22.05 7.44 -2.90
C GLY A 573 20.94 7.55 -1.85
N SER A 574 19.87 8.29 -2.16
CA SER A 574 18.72 8.45 -1.26
C SER A 574 17.92 7.15 -1.07
N ALA A 575 17.61 6.44 -2.16
CA ALA A 575 16.96 5.12 -2.08
C ALA A 575 17.86 4.09 -1.37
N GLY A 576 19.17 4.17 -1.60
CA GLY A 576 20.23 3.39 -0.98
C GLY A 576 20.38 3.64 0.52
N TYR A 577 20.13 4.87 1.00
CA TYR A 577 20.12 5.16 2.44
C TYR A 577 19.04 4.35 3.17
N GLY A 578 17.85 4.20 2.55
CA GLY A 578 16.76 3.38 3.06
C GLY A 578 16.96 1.86 2.89
N PHE A 579 18.08 1.42 2.32
CA PHE A 579 18.23 0.07 1.77
C PHE A 579 18.19 -1.06 2.80
N PHE A 580 18.74 -0.91 4.00
CA PHE A 580 18.60 -1.98 5.00
C PHE A 580 17.24 -1.98 5.70
N ASN A 581 16.64 -0.80 5.86
CA ASN A 581 15.34 -0.66 6.49
C ASN A 581 14.59 0.53 5.89
N PRO A 582 13.50 0.31 5.11
CA PRO A 582 12.68 1.40 4.57
C PRO A 582 11.94 2.21 5.66
N TRP A 583 11.83 1.67 6.87
CA TRP A 583 11.15 2.32 8.00
C TRP A 583 12.12 3.05 8.92
N GLN A 584 12.86 3.99 8.34
CA GLN A 584 13.75 4.93 9.03
C GLN A 584 13.66 6.28 8.36
N HIS A 585 13.96 7.36 9.09
CA HIS A 585 13.97 8.69 8.50
C HIS A 585 15.00 8.80 7.36
N PRO A 586 14.75 9.63 6.33
CA PRO A 586 15.69 9.85 5.25
C PRO A 586 16.96 10.57 5.74
N TRP A 587 18.04 10.46 4.96
CA TRP A 587 19.33 11.09 5.30
C TRP A 587 19.23 12.60 5.47
N LEU A 588 18.40 13.28 4.66
CA LEU A 588 18.16 14.71 4.82
C LEU A 588 17.55 15.02 6.19
N TYR A 589 16.60 14.23 6.67
CA TYR A 589 16.02 14.43 8.01
C TYR A 589 17.08 14.33 9.11
N ALA A 590 18.00 13.36 8.98
CA ALA A 590 19.13 13.24 9.89
C ALA A 590 20.03 14.47 9.85
N LEU A 591 20.26 15.10 8.69
CA LEU A 591 21.03 16.35 8.60
C LEU A 591 20.32 17.53 9.26
N PHE A 592 19.01 17.67 9.07
CA PHE A 592 18.23 18.76 9.68
C PHE A 592 18.18 18.66 11.22
N TRP A 593 18.23 17.44 11.78
CA TRP A 593 18.04 17.21 13.23
C TRP A 593 19.30 16.81 14.00
N ASN A 594 20.32 16.22 13.36
CA ASN A 594 21.60 15.89 13.99
C ASN A 594 22.66 16.99 13.78
N GLY A 595 22.31 18.09 13.11
CA GLY A 595 23.15 19.28 12.96
C GLY A 595 22.99 20.31 14.09
N GLY A 596 22.40 19.91 15.22
CA GLY A 596 22.22 20.74 16.42
C GLY A 596 23.04 20.23 17.60
#